data_AF-K5WGE7-F1
#
_entry.id   AF-K5WGE7-F1
#
_cell.length_a   1.000
_cell.length_b   1.000
_cell.length_c   1.000
_cell.angle_alpha   90.00
_cell.angle_beta   90.00
_cell.angle_gamma   90.00
#
_symmetry.space_group_name_H-M   'P 1'
#
loop_
_entity.id
_entity.type
_entity.pdbx_description
1 polymer ?
#
loop_
_entity_poly.entity_id
_entity_poly.type
_entity_poly.pdbx_seq_one_letter_code
_entity_poly.pdbx_strand_id
1 'polypeptide(L)'
;SPGFPEHPNEAPAFPSHSPGFPDEKVHERGFTPGLPNSQHHAGASPAPALQHGSPPPSGFRVPLTSGAPFPSPQQAGSPVAYDIDHSPIFLGSALFEKSVHPCKIAAALNPPCRVPYAGTEFEHHGRFDLLPFDPNTMEWLVTSHGRIPPGKRPVEGGYEEHGAKLYHALAQVSGVEVPGKTGEHLGGCNVAFGGGEHVFRENYKIL
;
A
#
# COMPACT_ATOMS: atom_id res chain seq x y z
N SER A 1 49.61 5.48 -5.35
CA SER A 1 48.99 5.85 -4.07
C SER A 1 48.73 7.34 -4.04
N PRO A 2 47.47 7.75 -3.85
CA PRO A 2 47.10 8.45 -2.63
C PRO A 2 45.85 7.84 -1.99
N GLY A 3 45.85 7.79 -0.65
CA GLY A 3 44.80 7.17 0.16
C GLY A 3 43.60 8.07 0.40
N PHE A 4 42.42 7.45 0.45
CA PHE A 4 41.19 8.05 0.96
C PHE A 4 41.01 7.65 2.44
N PRO A 5 40.48 8.52 3.30
CA PRO A 5 40.16 8.16 4.67
C PRO A 5 38.86 7.36 4.73
N GLU A 6 38.89 6.21 5.39
CA GLU A 6 37.70 5.44 5.80
C GLU A 6 37.00 6.18 6.95
N HIS A 7 35.71 6.49 6.78
CA HIS A 7 34.82 6.82 7.87
C HIS A 7 33.99 5.58 8.24
N PRO A 8 33.94 5.16 9.52
CA PRO A 8 33.11 4.03 9.92
C PRO A 8 31.63 4.44 9.94
N ASN A 9 30.80 3.60 9.32
CA ASN A 9 29.35 3.70 9.30
C ASN A 9 28.80 3.02 10.57
N GLU A 10 28.59 3.80 11.63
CA GLU A 10 28.00 3.31 12.88
C GLU A 10 26.49 3.63 12.86
N ALA A 11 25.66 2.58 12.71
CA ALA A 11 24.22 2.70 12.80
C ALA A 11 23.79 2.89 14.27
N PRO A 12 22.87 3.80 14.60
CA PRO A 12 22.43 3.99 15.98
C PRO A 12 21.56 2.81 16.43
N ALA A 13 21.98 2.16 17.52
CA ALA A 13 21.18 1.18 18.25
C ALA A 13 20.16 1.89 19.16
N PHE A 14 18.89 1.50 19.09
CA PHE A 14 17.84 2.02 19.99
C PHE A 14 17.32 0.93 20.94
N PRO A 15 17.00 1.29 22.20
CA PRO A 15 16.65 0.34 23.25
C PRO A 15 15.21 -0.17 23.13
N SER A 16 15.04 -1.48 23.38
CA SER A 16 13.75 -2.18 23.43
C SER A 16 13.07 -1.98 24.79
N HIS A 17 12.07 -1.12 24.89
CA HIS A 17 11.13 -1.14 26.01
C HIS A 17 9.70 -0.84 25.55
N SER A 18 8.81 -1.81 25.73
CA SER A 18 7.36 -1.67 25.58
C SER A 18 6.72 -1.36 26.95
N PRO A 19 5.87 -0.34 27.08
CA PRO A 19 4.94 -0.26 28.19
C PRO A 19 3.58 -0.87 27.78
N GLY A 20 3.13 -1.85 28.56
CA GLY A 20 1.80 -2.45 28.43
C GLY A 20 0.68 -1.53 28.95
N PHE A 21 -0.54 -1.74 28.44
CA PHE A 21 -1.75 -1.08 28.91
C PHE A 21 -2.76 -2.11 29.44
N PRO A 22 -3.54 -1.77 30.48
CA PRO A 22 -4.38 -2.71 31.23
C PRO A 22 -5.80 -2.89 30.66
N ASP A 23 -6.36 -4.04 31.01
CA ASP A 23 -7.73 -4.56 30.81
C ASP A 23 -8.84 -3.61 31.30
N GLU A 24 -9.88 -3.38 30.49
CA GLU A 24 -11.11 -2.70 30.93
C GLU A 24 -12.31 -3.65 31.00
N LYS A 25 -13.00 -3.54 32.13
CA LYS A 25 -13.97 -4.48 32.68
C LYS A 25 -15.37 -4.35 32.07
N VAL A 26 -15.98 -5.52 31.96
CA VAL A 26 -17.40 -5.84 31.81
C VAL A 26 -18.26 -5.08 32.83
N HIS A 27 -19.40 -4.54 32.39
CA HIS A 27 -20.54 -4.23 33.27
C HIS A 27 -21.79 -4.93 32.76
N GLU A 28 -22.15 -6.01 33.44
CA GLU A 28 -23.45 -6.66 33.38
C GLU A 28 -24.50 -5.81 34.11
N ARG A 29 -25.69 -5.68 33.52
CA ARG A 29 -26.95 -5.53 34.28
C ARG A 29 -28.04 -6.29 33.54
N GLY A 30 -28.40 -7.46 34.08
CA GLY A 30 -29.50 -8.29 33.59
C GLY A 30 -30.87 -7.79 34.05
N PHE A 31 -31.90 -8.14 33.27
CA PHE A 31 -33.29 -8.35 33.72
C PHE A 31 -34.03 -9.13 32.61
N THR A 32 -34.61 -10.28 32.95
CA THR A 32 -35.70 -10.98 32.24
C THR A 32 -36.96 -10.94 33.14
N PRO A 33 -38.17 -11.41 32.77
CA PRO A 33 -38.66 -11.97 31.50
C PRO A 33 -40.03 -11.40 31.04
N GLY A 34 -40.48 -11.73 29.82
CA GLY A 34 -41.90 -11.58 29.46
C GLY A 34 -42.20 -11.68 27.96
N LEU A 35 -42.75 -12.81 27.53
CA LEU A 35 -43.58 -12.92 26.31
C LEU A 35 -45.04 -13.01 26.78
N PRO A 36 -46.01 -12.37 26.09
CA PRO A 36 -46.67 -13.11 25.03
C PRO A 36 -46.98 -12.31 23.75
N ASN A 37 -47.29 -13.12 22.75
CA ASN A 37 -47.59 -12.89 21.36
C ASN A 37 -48.83 -12.01 21.11
N SER A 38 -48.75 -11.07 20.17
CA SER A 38 -49.91 -10.62 19.38
C SER A 38 -49.46 -9.92 18.09
N GLN A 39 -49.80 -10.55 16.97
CA GLN A 39 -49.64 -10.07 15.60
C GLN A 39 -50.43 -8.78 15.37
N HIS A 40 -49.81 -7.71 14.86
CA HIS A 40 -50.48 -6.72 14.02
C HIS A 40 -49.49 -6.08 13.03
N HIS A 41 -49.95 -6.03 11.78
CA HIS A 41 -49.48 -5.31 10.59
C HIS A 41 -48.30 -4.33 10.70
N ALA A 42 -47.35 -4.47 9.78
CA ALA A 42 -46.86 -3.35 8.96
C ALA A 42 -46.05 -3.91 7.78
N GLY A 43 -46.28 -3.37 6.58
CA GLY A 43 -45.54 -3.76 5.38
C GLY A 43 -44.05 -3.64 5.60
N ALA A 44 -43.32 -4.70 5.24
CA ALA A 44 -41.87 -4.64 5.14
C ALA A 44 -41.52 -3.59 4.07
N SER A 45 -41.08 -2.41 4.50
CA SER A 45 -40.30 -1.54 3.63
C SER A 45 -39.16 -2.38 3.08
N PRO A 46 -38.91 -2.40 1.76
CA PRO A 46 -37.72 -3.06 1.24
C PRO A 46 -36.51 -2.42 1.91
N ALA A 47 -35.60 -3.25 2.42
CA ALA A 47 -34.32 -2.80 2.94
C ALA A 47 -33.69 -1.84 1.91
N PRO A 48 -33.12 -0.70 2.34
CA PRO A 48 -32.46 0.19 1.40
C PRO A 48 -31.37 -0.61 0.68
N ALA A 49 -31.43 -0.61 -0.65
CA ALA A 49 -30.37 -1.16 -1.48
C ALA A 49 -29.04 -0.57 -0.99
N LEU A 50 -28.04 -1.42 -0.75
CA LEU A 50 -26.68 -1.00 -0.43
C LEU A 50 -26.22 -0.07 -1.54
N GLN A 51 -26.25 1.24 -1.30
CA GLN A 51 -25.63 2.21 -2.18
C GLN A 51 -24.14 1.89 -2.14
N HIS A 52 -23.60 1.34 -3.23
CA HIS A 52 -22.16 1.20 -3.40
C HIS A 52 -21.56 2.61 -3.41
N GLY A 53 -21.10 3.07 -2.24
CA GLY A 53 -20.36 4.31 -2.13
C GLY A 53 -19.13 4.25 -3.04
N SER A 54 -18.75 5.40 -3.60
CA SER A 54 -17.50 5.53 -4.34
C SER A 54 -16.33 4.98 -3.51
N PRO A 55 -15.37 4.25 -4.11
CA PRO A 55 -14.22 3.74 -3.37
C PRO A 55 -13.46 4.88 -2.67
N PRO A 56 -12.84 4.59 -1.51
CA PRO A 56 -12.01 5.57 -0.81
C PRO A 56 -10.85 6.01 -1.72
N PRO A 57 -10.25 7.21 -1.50
CA PRO A 57 -9.12 7.70 -2.30
C PRO A 57 -7.93 6.73 -2.36
N SER A 58 -7.75 5.92 -1.33
CA SER A 58 -6.71 4.89 -1.27
C SER A 58 -7.10 3.57 -1.95
N GLY A 59 -8.33 3.39 -2.40
CA GLY A 59 -8.89 2.09 -2.74
C GLY A 59 -9.08 1.17 -1.52
N PHE A 60 -9.75 0.04 -1.73
CA PHE A 60 -9.88 -1.02 -0.73
C PHE A 60 -8.58 -1.82 -0.62
N ARG A 61 -8.20 -2.20 0.60
CA ARG A 61 -6.89 -2.78 0.90
C ARG A 61 -6.98 -4.14 1.57
N VAL A 62 -6.00 -5.00 1.29
CA VAL A 62 -5.83 -6.29 1.95
C VAL A 62 -4.58 -6.21 2.84
N PRO A 63 -4.72 -6.25 4.17
CA PRO A 63 -3.57 -6.15 5.08
C PRO A 63 -2.74 -7.44 5.08
N LEU A 64 -1.42 -7.29 5.00
CA LEU A 64 -0.44 -8.38 4.91
C LEU A 64 0.75 -8.14 5.86
N THR A 65 1.49 -9.21 6.13
CA THR A 65 2.76 -9.17 6.87
C THR A 65 3.74 -10.15 6.23
N SER A 66 5.05 -9.90 6.37
CA SER A 66 6.07 -10.65 5.62
C SER A 66 6.18 -12.13 5.98
N GLY A 67 5.62 -12.56 7.12
CA GLY A 67 5.61 -13.97 7.55
C GLY A 67 4.31 -14.73 7.27
N ALA A 68 3.27 -14.06 6.74
CA ALA A 68 2.00 -14.69 6.45
C ALA A 68 1.96 -15.25 5.01
N PRO A 69 1.18 -16.31 4.75
CA PRO A 69 0.94 -16.77 3.38
C PRO A 69 0.37 -15.64 2.51
N PHE A 70 0.78 -15.62 1.24
CA PHE A 70 0.22 -14.67 0.28
C PHE A 70 -1.27 -14.95 0.03
N PRO A 71 -2.12 -13.92 -0.13
CA PRO A 71 -3.55 -14.08 -0.34
C PRO A 71 -3.89 -14.89 -1.59
N SER A 72 -5.09 -15.47 -1.62
CA SER A 72 -5.57 -16.20 -2.80
C SER A 72 -5.74 -15.24 -4.00
N PRO A 73 -5.74 -15.74 -5.24
CA PRO A 73 -5.95 -14.89 -6.43
C PRO A 73 -7.24 -14.06 -6.38
N GLN A 74 -8.31 -14.56 -5.75
CA GLN A 74 -9.56 -13.82 -5.57
C GLN A 74 -9.40 -12.60 -4.66
N GLN A 75 -8.50 -12.66 -3.68
CA GLN A 75 -8.22 -11.57 -2.75
C GLN A 75 -7.13 -10.63 -3.27
N ALA A 76 -6.09 -11.16 -3.91
CA ALA A 76 -4.99 -10.38 -4.48
C ALA A 76 -5.42 -9.60 -5.73
N GLY A 77 -6.39 -10.12 -6.48
CA GLY A 77 -6.77 -9.60 -7.79
C GLY A 77 -5.76 -9.99 -8.88
N SER A 78 -5.87 -9.34 -10.03
CA SER A 78 -4.93 -9.55 -11.14
C SER A 78 -3.61 -8.83 -10.87
N PRO A 79 -2.46 -9.42 -11.27
CA PRO A 79 -1.19 -8.72 -11.22
C PRO A 79 -1.20 -7.50 -12.15
N VAL A 80 -0.48 -6.45 -11.77
CA VAL A 80 -0.33 -5.23 -12.58
C VAL A 80 0.85 -5.31 -13.54
N ALA A 81 1.80 -6.20 -13.27
CA ALA A 81 2.98 -6.44 -14.09
C ALA A 81 3.54 -7.83 -13.80
N TYR A 82 4.59 -8.19 -14.54
CA TYR A 82 5.38 -9.40 -14.32
C TYR A 82 6.86 -9.03 -14.26
N ASP A 83 7.60 -9.63 -13.35
CA ASP A 83 9.06 -9.45 -13.25
C ASP A 83 9.77 -10.18 -14.41
N ILE A 84 11.10 -10.03 -14.51
CA ILE A 84 11.94 -10.68 -15.54
C ILE A 84 11.75 -12.20 -15.54
N ASP A 85 11.55 -12.80 -14.36
CA ASP A 85 11.33 -14.25 -14.19
C ASP A 85 9.86 -14.67 -14.40
N HIS A 86 9.02 -13.76 -14.89
CA HIS A 86 7.57 -13.91 -15.05
C HIS A 86 6.78 -14.08 -13.77
N SER A 87 7.38 -13.81 -12.60
CA SER A 87 6.63 -13.77 -11.35
C SER A 87 5.62 -12.61 -11.33
N PRO A 88 4.42 -12.80 -10.76
CA PRO A 88 3.39 -11.77 -10.73
C PRO A 88 3.76 -10.66 -9.75
N ILE A 89 3.56 -9.41 -10.19
CA ILE A 89 3.79 -8.21 -9.39
C ILE A 89 2.45 -7.52 -9.07
N PHE A 90 2.29 -7.12 -7.81
CA PHE A 90 1.13 -6.43 -7.27
C PHE A 90 1.50 -5.07 -6.67
N LEU A 91 0.50 -4.22 -6.51
CA LEU A 91 0.60 -2.92 -5.84
C LEU A 91 0.43 -3.08 -4.34
N GLY A 92 1.13 -2.26 -3.56
CA GLY A 92 0.77 -2.09 -2.16
C GLY A 92 1.39 -0.89 -1.51
N SER A 93 1.18 -0.79 -0.20
CA SER A 93 1.68 0.29 0.62
C SER A 93 2.38 -0.29 1.85
N ALA A 94 3.67 -0.04 2.00
CA ALA A 94 4.47 -0.43 3.15
C ALA A 94 4.29 0.57 4.30
N LEU A 95 3.99 0.10 5.50
CA LEU A 95 3.82 0.94 6.68
C LEU A 95 5.15 1.04 7.43
N PHE A 96 5.65 2.27 7.53
CA PHE A 96 6.78 2.65 8.38
C PHE A 96 6.24 3.33 9.64
N GLU A 97 7.12 3.66 10.59
CA GLU A 97 6.72 4.27 11.86
C GLU A 97 5.98 5.61 11.68
N LYS A 98 6.43 6.44 10.72
CA LYS A 98 5.94 7.81 10.50
C LYS A 98 5.52 8.09 9.07
N SER A 99 5.54 7.09 8.20
CA SER A 99 5.25 7.24 6.78
C SER A 99 4.62 5.97 6.21
N VAL A 100 4.00 6.09 5.05
CA VAL A 100 3.44 4.97 4.30
C VAL A 100 3.86 5.11 2.85
N HIS A 101 4.55 4.11 2.30
CA HIS A 101 5.13 4.22 0.96
C HIS A 101 4.54 3.20 -0.01
N PRO A 102 4.15 3.63 -1.23
CA PRO A 102 3.85 2.69 -2.29
C PRO A 102 5.02 1.73 -2.55
N CYS A 103 4.71 0.46 -2.78
CA CYS A 103 5.70 -0.61 -2.89
C CYS A 103 5.35 -1.61 -3.99
N LYS A 104 6.40 -2.29 -4.48
CA LYS A 104 6.29 -3.49 -5.31
C LYS A 104 6.05 -4.68 -4.39
N ILE A 105 5.01 -5.47 -4.67
CA ILE A 105 4.75 -6.73 -3.97
C ILE A 105 4.94 -7.88 -4.96
N ALA A 106 5.84 -8.80 -4.67
CA ALA A 106 6.03 -10.02 -5.45
C ALA A 106 6.20 -11.21 -4.49
N ALA A 107 5.26 -12.16 -4.53
CA ALA A 107 5.26 -13.30 -3.61
C ALA A 107 6.48 -14.23 -3.77
N ALA A 108 7.17 -14.16 -4.91
CA ALA A 108 8.41 -14.90 -5.17
C ALA A 108 9.63 -14.30 -4.44
N LEU A 109 9.55 -13.05 -3.97
CA LEU A 109 10.62 -12.40 -3.21
C LEU A 109 10.51 -12.71 -1.71
N ASN A 110 11.64 -12.64 -1.02
CA ASN A 110 11.70 -12.73 0.43
C ASN A 110 12.48 -11.53 1.01
N PRO A 111 11.85 -10.64 1.81
CA PRO A 111 10.39 -10.49 1.97
C PRO A 111 9.71 -10.08 0.65
N PRO A 112 8.38 -10.30 0.52
CA PRO A 112 7.64 -10.03 -0.71
C PRO A 112 7.48 -8.54 -1.03
N CYS A 113 7.70 -7.65 -0.06
CA CYS A 113 7.49 -6.22 -0.17
C CYS A 113 8.83 -5.48 -0.40
N ARG A 114 8.92 -4.72 -1.50
CA ARG A 114 10.08 -3.91 -1.89
C ARG A 114 9.69 -2.44 -2.06
N VAL A 115 10.41 -1.54 -1.38
CA VAL A 115 10.11 -0.10 -1.36
C VAL A 115 11.26 0.68 -2.01
N PRO A 116 11.00 1.59 -2.95
CA PRO A 116 12.01 2.56 -3.39
C PRO A 116 12.22 3.58 -2.26
N TYR A 117 13.32 3.43 -1.53
CA TYR A 117 13.58 4.24 -0.34
C TYR A 117 15.08 4.50 -0.14
N ALA A 118 15.42 5.77 0.07
CA ALA A 118 16.79 6.24 0.34
C ALA A 118 17.84 5.74 -0.67
N GLY A 119 17.51 5.71 -1.97
CA GLY A 119 18.42 5.23 -3.03
C GLY A 119 18.49 3.71 -3.19
N THR A 120 17.74 2.95 -2.40
CA THR A 120 17.80 1.48 -2.36
C THR A 120 16.48 0.82 -2.74
N GLU A 121 16.56 -0.43 -3.18
CA GLU A 121 15.43 -1.36 -3.12
C GLU A 121 15.32 -1.90 -1.70
N PHE A 122 14.58 -1.19 -0.86
CA PHE A 122 14.47 -1.51 0.56
C PHE A 122 13.57 -2.73 0.78
N GLU A 123 14.08 -3.69 1.54
CA GLU A 123 13.38 -4.90 1.92
C GLU A 123 12.46 -4.64 3.13
N HIS A 124 11.14 -4.64 2.93
CA HIS A 124 10.21 -4.34 4.02
C HIS A 124 9.74 -5.61 4.74
N HIS A 125 10.08 -5.73 6.02
CA HIS A 125 9.73 -6.87 6.87
C HIS A 125 8.48 -6.63 7.75
N GLY A 126 7.91 -5.43 7.71
CA GLY A 126 6.78 -5.04 8.54
C GLY A 126 5.41 -5.37 7.92
N ARG A 127 4.38 -4.67 8.41
CA ARG A 127 3.05 -4.69 7.80
C ARG A 127 3.05 -3.92 6.48
N PHE A 128 2.34 -4.43 5.50
CA PHE A 128 2.04 -3.74 4.24
C PHE A 128 0.63 -4.08 3.80
N ASP A 129 0.01 -3.19 3.04
CA ASP A 129 -1.36 -3.33 2.59
C ASP A 129 -1.38 -3.46 1.06
N LEU A 130 -1.80 -4.63 0.55
CA LEU A 130 -1.98 -4.88 -0.88
C LEU A 130 -3.17 -4.06 -1.41
N LEU A 131 -3.00 -3.50 -2.60
CA LEU A 131 -4.06 -2.84 -3.38
C LEU A 131 -4.43 -3.74 -4.56
N PRO A 132 -5.60 -4.40 -4.53
CA PRO A 132 -6.10 -5.09 -5.72
C PRO A 132 -6.40 -4.04 -6.80
N PHE A 133 -5.81 -4.21 -7.98
CA PHE A 133 -6.11 -3.35 -9.12
C PHE A 133 -7.50 -3.69 -9.67
N ASP A 134 -8.36 -2.68 -9.80
CA ASP A 134 -9.70 -2.81 -10.38
C ASP A 134 -9.83 -1.94 -11.64
N PRO A 135 -9.84 -2.54 -12.85
CA PRO A 135 -9.91 -1.79 -14.11
C PRO A 135 -11.25 -1.07 -14.32
N ASN A 136 -12.28 -1.34 -13.50
CA ASN A 136 -13.55 -0.61 -13.59
C ASN A 136 -13.49 0.75 -12.88
N THR A 137 -12.55 0.92 -11.94
CA THR A 137 -12.46 2.11 -11.08
C THR A 137 -11.08 2.77 -11.09
N MET A 138 -10.08 2.12 -11.69
CA MET A 138 -8.70 2.59 -11.76
C MET A 138 -8.18 2.51 -13.20
N GLU A 139 -7.37 3.48 -13.60
CA GLU A 139 -6.76 3.55 -14.92
C GLU A 139 -5.33 4.07 -14.82
N TRP A 140 -4.42 3.54 -15.63
CA TRP A 140 -3.06 4.04 -15.69
C TRP A 140 -2.94 5.16 -16.70
N LEU A 141 -2.43 6.32 -16.28
CA LEU A 141 -2.25 7.48 -17.15
C LEU A 141 -0.78 7.87 -17.23
N VAL A 142 -0.29 8.06 -18.45
CA VAL A 142 1.07 8.55 -18.69
C VAL A 142 1.19 9.98 -18.18
N THR A 143 2.26 10.25 -17.44
CA THR A 143 2.56 11.58 -16.90
C THR A 143 4.08 11.79 -16.78
N SER A 144 4.47 12.97 -16.29
CA SER A 144 5.85 13.37 -16.10
C SER A 144 5.98 14.39 -14.97
N HIS A 145 7.19 14.52 -14.43
CA HIS A 145 7.61 15.58 -13.51
C HIS A 145 6.74 15.71 -12.26
N GLY A 146 6.23 14.60 -11.73
CA GLY A 146 5.36 14.57 -10.55
C GLY A 146 3.93 15.05 -10.82
N ARG A 147 3.56 15.35 -12.07
CA ARG A 147 2.28 15.98 -12.40
C ARG A 147 1.13 15.00 -12.27
N ILE A 148 0.03 15.50 -11.70
CA ILE A 148 -1.26 14.82 -11.71
C ILE A 148 -2.00 15.21 -13.01
N PRO A 149 -2.45 14.23 -13.82
CA PRO A 149 -3.24 14.52 -15.01
C PRO A 149 -4.50 15.35 -14.69
N PRO A 150 -4.83 16.41 -15.47
CA PRO A 150 -5.97 17.27 -15.19
C PRO A 150 -7.30 16.50 -15.11
N GLY A 151 -8.12 16.83 -14.10
CA GLY A 151 -9.44 16.22 -13.90
C GLY A 151 -9.41 14.79 -13.36
N LYS A 152 -8.24 14.26 -13.01
CA LYS A 152 -8.08 12.92 -12.43
C LYS A 152 -7.78 13.02 -10.94
N ARG A 153 -8.17 11.97 -10.22
CA ARG A 153 -7.88 11.80 -8.79
C ARG A 153 -6.93 10.61 -8.65
N PRO A 154 -5.64 10.82 -8.37
CA PRO A 154 -4.69 9.73 -8.28
C PRO A 154 -4.97 8.86 -7.05
N VAL A 155 -4.67 7.57 -7.16
CA VAL A 155 -4.88 6.61 -6.06
C VAL A 155 -3.82 6.83 -4.99
N GLU A 156 -4.27 7.24 -3.80
CA GLU A 156 -3.39 7.50 -2.65
C GLU A 156 -2.75 6.19 -2.18
N GLY A 157 -1.42 6.15 -2.22
CA GLY A 157 -0.64 5.01 -1.75
C GLY A 157 0.07 5.26 -0.42
N GLY A 158 0.03 6.48 0.10
CA GLY A 158 0.53 6.83 1.42
C GLY A 158 1.02 8.27 1.50
N TYR A 159 2.03 8.49 2.33
CA TYR A 159 2.61 9.80 2.62
C TYR A 159 4.05 9.67 3.13
N GLU A 160 4.85 10.69 2.87
CA GLU A 160 6.18 10.89 3.47
C GLU A 160 6.06 11.35 4.94
N GLU A 161 7.14 11.32 5.72
CA GLU A 161 7.13 11.71 7.15
C GLU A 161 6.61 13.13 7.42
N HIS A 162 6.84 14.05 6.47
CA HIS A 162 6.36 15.42 6.54
C HIS A 162 4.91 15.60 6.04
N GLY A 163 4.21 14.50 5.76
CA GLY A 163 2.80 14.45 5.37
C GLY A 163 2.52 14.67 3.87
N ALA A 164 3.54 14.84 3.02
CA ALA A 164 3.31 14.96 1.60
C ALA A 164 2.80 13.65 1.00
N LYS A 165 1.73 13.73 0.20
CA LYS A 165 1.06 12.55 -0.38
C LYS A 165 1.95 11.82 -1.38
N LEU A 166 1.82 10.50 -1.38
CA LEU A 166 2.41 9.58 -2.34
C LEU A 166 1.30 8.82 -3.08
N TYR A 167 1.49 8.63 -4.37
CA TYR A 167 0.57 7.93 -5.26
C TYR A 167 1.23 6.70 -5.88
N HIS A 168 0.40 5.74 -6.28
CA HIS A 168 0.85 4.56 -7.01
C HIS A 168 1.32 4.94 -8.41
N ALA A 169 2.50 4.46 -8.77
CA ALA A 169 3.09 4.71 -10.08
C ALA A 169 3.68 3.44 -10.68
N LEU A 170 3.89 3.47 -11.99
CA LEU A 170 4.47 2.37 -12.77
C LEU A 170 5.49 2.95 -13.75
N ALA A 171 6.70 2.39 -13.79
CA ALA A 171 7.73 2.78 -14.76
C ALA A 171 8.34 1.56 -15.43
N GLN A 172 8.85 1.74 -16.65
CA GLN A 172 9.49 0.66 -17.39
C GLN A 172 10.98 0.61 -17.07
N VAL A 173 11.46 -0.53 -16.55
CA VAL A 173 12.87 -0.79 -16.25
C VAL A 173 13.27 -2.08 -16.94
N SER A 174 14.34 -2.06 -17.74
CA SER A 174 14.86 -3.25 -18.42
C SER A 174 13.79 -4.07 -19.19
N GLY A 175 12.81 -3.38 -19.77
CA GLY A 175 11.72 -3.99 -20.56
C GLY A 175 10.50 -4.46 -19.77
N VAL A 176 10.55 -4.47 -18.43
CA VAL A 176 9.41 -4.83 -17.55
C VAL A 176 8.80 -3.59 -16.89
N GLU A 177 7.53 -3.67 -16.51
CA GLU A 177 6.86 -2.63 -15.74
C GLU A 177 7.07 -2.87 -14.24
N VAL A 178 7.48 -1.84 -13.51
CA VAL A 178 7.83 -1.92 -12.09
C VAL A 178 7.00 -0.91 -11.31
N PRO A 179 6.20 -1.37 -10.32
CA PRO A 179 5.48 -0.46 -9.43
C PRO A 179 6.41 0.33 -8.52
N GLY A 180 5.96 1.52 -8.16
CA GLY A 180 6.66 2.39 -7.24
C GLY A 180 5.81 3.56 -6.79
N LYS A 181 6.47 4.66 -6.44
CA LYS A 181 5.84 5.85 -5.87
C LYS A 181 6.07 7.08 -6.72
N THR A 182 5.07 7.95 -6.78
CA THR A 182 5.20 9.31 -7.32
C THR A 182 4.53 10.30 -6.38
N GLY A 183 4.86 11.58 -6.54
CA GLY A 183 4.27 12.69 -5.83
C GLY A 183 4.73 14.00 -6.45
N GLU A 184 3.93 15.05 -6.32
CA GLU A 184 4.27 16.38 -6.88
C GLU A 184 5.63 16.87 -6.37
N HIS A 185 5.96 16.57 -5.11
CA HIS A 185 7.23 16.92 -4.48
C HIS A 185 8.41 16.02 -4.90
N LEU A 186 8.16 14.83 -5.47
CA LEU A 186 9.22 13.93 -5.93
C LEU A 186 9.70 14.27 -7.35
N GLY A 187 8.86 14.93 -8.16
CA GLY A 187 9.20 15.31 -9.53
C GLY A 187 9.39 14.13 -10.49
N GLY A 188 8.93 12.93 -10.13
CA GLY A 188 9.08 11.71 -10.93
C GLY A 188 8.45 10.48 -10.28
N CYS A 189 8.69 9.32 -10.88
CA CYS A 189 8.37 8.00 -10.36
C CYS A 189 9.65 7.32 -9.86
N ASN A 190 9.64 6.91 -8.60
CA ASN A 190 10.71 6.13 -8.00
C ASN A 190 10.28 4.67 -7.94
N VAL A 191 11.11 3.75 -8.42
CA VAL A 191 10.82 2.30 -8.45
C VAL A 191 11.98 1.50 -7.87
N ALA A 192 11.67 0.38 -7.23
CA ALA A 192 12.64 -0.52 -6.62
C ALA A 192 12.97 -1.68 -7.57
N PHE A 193 14.21 -1.74 -8.06
CA PHE A 193 14.61 -2.74 -9.05
C PHE A 193 16.11 -3.06 -9.01
N GLY A 194 16.46 -4.34 -9.00
CA GLY A 194 17.85 -4.81 -9.09
C GLY A 194 18.74 -4.36 -7.94
N GLY A 195 18.18 -4.21 -6.73
CA GLY A 195 18.89 -3.75 -5.53
C GLY A 195 18.94 -2.24 -5.34
N GLY A 196 18.45 -1.44 -6.30
CA GLY A 196 18.50 0.03 -6.25
C GLY A 196 17.14 0.72 -6.42
N GLU A 197 17.11 1.99 -6.07
CA GLU A 197 16.03 2.91 -6.44
C GLU A 197 16.35 3.57 -7.78
N HIS A 198 15.40 3.53 -8.72
CA HIS A 198 15.49 4.17 -10.04
C HIS A 198 14.44 5.26 -10.16
N VAL A 199 14.83 6.42 -10.70
CA VAL A 199 13.95 7.60 -10.80
C VAL A 199 13.68 7.94 -12.27
N PHE A 200 12.40 7.97 -12.63
CA PHE A 200 11.90 8.30 -13.97
C PHE A 200 11.14 9.61 -13.92
N ARG A 201 11.68 10.66 -14.55
CA ARG A 201 11.01 11.96 -14.61
C ARG A 201 9.94 12.04 -15.69
N GLU A 202 9.99 11.18 -16.70
CA GLU A 202 9.09 11.25 -17.86
C GLU A 202 8.62 9.85 -18.25
N ASN A 203 7.49 9.80 -18.96
CA ASN A 203 6.93 8.58 -19.56
C ASN A 203 6.63 7.44 -18.55
N TYR A 204 6.44 7.78 -17.28
CA TYR A 204 5.90 6.86 -16.28
C TYR A 204 4.37 6.99 -16.22
N LYS A 205 3.71 6.04 -15.58
CA LYS A 205 2.25 6.06 -15.38
C LYS A 205 1.93 6.32 -13.91
N ILE A 206 0.89 7.10 -13.67
CA ILE A 206 0.25 7.26 -12.37
C ILE A 206 -1.12 6.55 -12.40
N LEU A 207 -1.51 5.96 -11.27
CA LEU A 207 -2.82 5.32 -11.09
C LEU A 207 -3.88 6.33 -10.63
#